data_AF-A0A2M8FAG7-F1
#
_entry.id   AF-A0A2M8FAG7-F1
#
_cell.length_a   1.000
_cell.length_b   1.000
_cell.length_c   1.000
_cell.angle_alpha   90.00
_cell.angle_beta   90.00
_cell.angle_gamma   90.00
#
_symmetry.space_group_name_H-M   'P 1'
#
loop_
_entity.id
_entity.type
_entity.pdbx_description
1 polymer ?
#
loop_
_entity_poly.entity_id
_entity_poly.type
_entity_poly.pdbx_seq_one_letter_code
_entity_poly.pdbx_strand_id
1 'polypeptide(L)'
;LEGNTGFWKFADELFARTPSNNGLADAELFSIAKDTGVNVAAFTDCLDSKKFAGNVQADLDDGQKAGLRGTPYSVLLVGDQKIVISGAQPLSQLEQIIQSVIK
;
A
#
# COMPACT_ATOMS: atom_id res chain seq x y z
N LEU A 1 -3.31 -12.06 -12.61
CA LEU A 1 -2.82 -11.97 -11.22
C LEU A 1 -4.02 -12.22 -10.30
N GLU A 2 -3.85 -12.92 -9.18
CA GLU A 2 -4.89 -13.51 -8.30
C GLU A 2 -5.82 -12.50 -7.58
N GLY A 3 -6.13 -11.34 -8.19
CA GLY A 3 -7.03 -10.32 -7.66
C GLY A 3 -6.65 -9.80 -6.27
N ASN A 4 -7.66 -9.45 -5.47
CA ASN A 4 -7.47 -8.94 -4.10
C ASN A 4 -6.79 -9.96 -3.18
N THR A 5 -7.07 -11.25 -3.34
CA THR A 5 -6.43 -12.29 -2.55
C THR A 5 -4.92 -12.36 -2.82
N GLY A 6 -4.52 -12.27 -4.09
CA GLY A 6 -3.11 -12.18 -4.48
C GLY A 6 -2.43 -10.92 -3.97
N PHE A 7 -3.11 -9.78 -4.07
CA PHE A 7 -2.61 -8.50 -3.59
C PHE A 7 -2.22 -8.56 -2.12
N TRP A 8 -3.13 -8.99 -1.24
CA TRP A 8 -2.86 -9.00 0.21
C TRP A 8 -1.75 -9.98 0.57
N LYS A 9 -1.74 -11.20 -0.01
CA LYS A 9 -0.66 -12.16 0.22
C LYS A 9 0.70 -11.62 -0.22
N PHE A 10 0.76 -10.99 -1.40
CA PHE A 10 1.99 -10.38 -1.89
C PHE A 10 2.45 -9.23 -0.98
N ALA A 11 1.54 -8.35 -0.59
CA ALA A 11 1.85 -7.22 0.28
C ALA A 11 2.35 -7.67 1.66
N ASP A 12 1.68 -8.65 2.28
CA ASP A 12 2.08 -9.18 3.59
C ASP A 12 3.52 -9.73 3.55
N GLU A 13 3.83 -10.55 2.54
CA GLU A 13 5.16 -11.14 2.39
C GLU A 13 6.22 -10.08 2.02
N LEU A 14 5.85 -9.11 1.18
CA LEU A 14 6.72 -7.97 0.85
C LEU A 14 7.12 -7.19 2.09
N PHE A 15 6.16 -6.82 2.94
CA PHE A 15 6.44 -6.11 4.19
C PHE A 15 7.22 -6.96 5.18
N ALA A 16 6.96 -8.27 5.25
CA ALA A 16 7.70 -9.18 6.13
C ALA A 16 9.19 -9.30 5.76
N ARG A 17 9.52 -9.26 4.45
CA ARG A 17 10.91 -9.38 3.96
C ARG A 17 11.65 -8.05 3.85
N THR A 18 10.94 -6.94 3.70
CA THR A 18 11.56 -5.64 3.40
C THR A 18 12.29 -5.08 4.61
N PRO A 19 13.62 -4.84 4.54
CA PRO A 19 14.39 -4.25 5.62
C PRO A 19 14.17 -2.73 5.80
N SER A 20 13.06 -2.20 5.26
CA SER A 20 12.69 -0.78 5.15
C SER A 20 13.57 0.05 4.20
N ASN A 21 13.15 1.29 3.91
CA ASN A 21 13.92 2.32 3.20
C ASN A 21 14.56 1.87 1.87
N ASN A 22 13.78 1.18 1.03
CA ASN A 22 14.23 0.67 -0.27
C ASN A 22 15.43 -0.29 -0.19
N GLY A 23 15.59 -0.98 0.95
CA GLY A 23 16.66 -1.97 1.13
C GLY A 23 16.33 -3.37 0.61
N LEU A 24 15.14 -3.59 0.05
CA LEU A 24 14.79 -4.85 -0.60
C LEU A 24 15.46 -4.91 -1.98
N ALA A 25 16.12 -6.03 -2.30
CA ALA A 25 16.65 -6.24 -3.64
C ALA A 25 15.52 -6.50 -4.64
N ASP A 26 15.56 -5.91 -5.84
CA ASP A 26 14.51 -6.08 -6.85
C ASP A 26 14.23 -7.56 -7.21
N ALA A 27 15.27 -8.40 -7.16
CA ALA A 27 15.14 -9.85 -7.38
C ALA A 27 14.18 -10.53 -6.38
N GLU A 28 14.05 -10.00 -5.16
CA GLU A 28 13.14 -10.55 -4.15
C GLU A 28 11.67 -10.37 -4.53
N LEU A 29 11.32 -9.39 -5.37
CA LEU A 29 9.94 -9.22 -5.84
C LEU A 29 9.44 -10.47 -6.59
N PHE A 30 10.32 -11.12 -7.35
CA PHE A 30 10.00 -12.35 -8.07
C PHE A 30 9.93 -13.57 -7.14
N SER A 31 10.81 -13.62 -6.12
CA SER A 31 10.73 -14.63 -5.06
C SER A 31 9.41 -14.54 -4.30
N ILE A 32 9.02 -13.33 -3.90
CA ILE A 32 7.74 -13.05 -3.22
C ILE A 32 6.55 -13.41 -4.11
N ALA A 33 6.58 -13.03 -5.41
CA ALA A 33 5.53 -13.40 -6.36
C ALA A 33 5.36 -14.92 -6.44
N LYS A 34 6.47 -15.65 -6.57
CA LYS A 34 6.46 -17.12 -6.60
C LYS A 34 5.90 -17.71 -5.30
N ASP A 35 6.40 -17.27 -4.15
CA ASP A 35 6.04 -17.83 -2.84
C ASP A 35 4.57 -17.57 -2.47
N THR A 36 3.99 -16.49 -3.00
CA THR A 36 2.58 -16.12 -2.81
C THR A 36 1.64 -16.73 -3.85
N GLY A 37 2.17 -17.57 -4.75
CA GLY A 37 1.40 -18.27 -5.79
C GLY A 37 1.04 -17.41 -7.00
N VAL A 38 1.61 -16.22 -7.12
CA VAL A 38 1.44 -15.36 -8.29
C VAL A 38 2.22 -15.97 -9.47
N ASN A 39 1.60 -16.03 -10.65
CA ASN A 39 2.28 -16.44 -11.87
C ASN A 39 3.43 -15.47 -12.18
N VAL A 40 4.68 -15.95 -12.04
CA VAL A 40 5.89 -15.13 -12.18
C VAL A 40 6.02 -14.56 -13.59
N ALA A 41 5.72 -15.31 -14.65
CA ALA A 41 5.81 -14.79 -16.02
C ALA A 41 4.85 -13.62 -16.24
N ALA A 42 3.60 -13.78 -15.81
CA ALA A 42 2.60 -12.70 -15.89
C ALA A 42 2.95 -11.49 -15.00
N PHE A 43 3.61 -11.72 -13.86
CA PHE A 43 4.12 -10.65 -12.99
C PHE A 43 5.27 -9.91 -13.65
N THR A 44 6.23 -10.62 -14.24
CA THR A 44 7.36 -10.05 -14.98
C THR A 44 6.87 -9.18 -16.14
N ASP A 45 5.98 -9.70 -16.99
CA ASP A 45 5.41 -8.94 -18.11
C ASP A 45 4.69 -7.67 -17.62
N CYS A 46 3.99 -7.77 -16.49
CA CYS A 46 3.30 -6.64 -15.87
C CYS A 46 4.27 -5.57 -15.35
N LEU A 47 5.37 -5.99 -14.72
CA LEU A 47 6.38 -5.09 -14.17
C LEU A 47 7.18 -4.41 -15.30
N ASP A 48 7.64 -5.19 -16.28
CA ASP A 48 8.49 -4.72 -17.38
C ASP A 48 7.74 -3.77 -18.32
N SER A 49 6.45 -4.04 -18.56
CA SER A 49 5.60 -3.15 -19.37
C SER A 49 5.35 -1.79 -18.72
N LYS A 50 5.64 -1.63 -17.42
CA LYS A 50 5.34 -0.42 -16.63
C LYS A 50 3.89 0.03 -16.73
N LYS A 51 2.97 -0.90 -16.99
CA LYS A 51 1.55 -0.63 -17.27
C LYS A 51 0.89 0.26 -16.22
N PHE A 52 1.31 0.14 -14.95
CA PHE A 52 0.72 0.85 -13.81
C PHE A 52 1.60 2.00 -13.28
N ALA A 53 2.71 2.34 -13.93
CA ALA A 53 3.59 3.41 -13.45
C ALA A 53 2.87 4.78 -13.36
N GLY A 54 1.96 5.06 -14.30
CA GLY A 54 1.13 6.27 -14.25
C GLY A 54 0.17 6.28 -13.06
N ASN A 55 -0.41 5.14 -12.71
CA ASN A 55 -1.27 5.02 -11.52
C ASN A 55 -0.48 5.25 -10.23
N VAL A 56 0.71 4.66 -10.11
CA VAL A 56 1.59 4.86 -8.94
C VAL A 56 1.96 6.34 -8.78
N GLN A 57 2.26 7.03 -9.89
CA GLN A 57 2.53 8.47 -9.84
C GLN A 57 1.29 9.28 -9.43
N ALA A 58 0.12 8.94 -9.96
CA ALA A 58 -1.13 9.60 -9.60
C ALA A 58 -1.46 9.44 -8.10
N ASP A 59 -1.27 8.23 -7.54
CA ASP A 59 -1.48 7.96 -6.12
C ASP A 59 -0.51 8.77 -5.24
N LEU A 60 0.75 8.92 -5.67
CA LEU A 60 1.74 9.76 -4.98
C LEU A 60 1.33 11.24 -5.01
N ASP A 61 0.91 11.74 -6.18
CA ASP A 61 0.46 13.13 -6.35
C ASP A 61 -0.79 13.41 -5.50
N ASP A 62 -1.73 12.47 -5.42
CA ASP A 62 -2.93 12.60 -4.59
C ASP A 62 -2.59 12.59 -3.10
N GLY A 63 -1.63 11.77 -2.68
CA GLY A 63 -1.06 11.84 -1.32
C GLY A 63 -0.50 13.24 -1.02
N GLN A 64 0.32 13.80 -1.91
CA GLN A 64 0.88 15.14 -1.75
C GLN A 64 -0.19 16.22 -1.67
N LYS A 65 -1.20 16.19 -2.56
CA LYS A 65 -2.36 17.11 -2.51
C LYS A 65 -3.15 16.96 -1.21
N ALA A 66 -3.21 15.75 -0.66
CA ALA A 66 -3.86 15.47 0.61
C ALA A 66 -3.06 15.96 1.82
N GLY A 67 -1.82 16.44 1.64
CA GLY A 67 -0.94 16.95 2.70
C GLY A 67 0.08 15.94 3.24
N LEU A 68 0.28 14.80 2.56
CA LEU A 68 1.26 13.78 2.93
C LEU A 68 2.67 14.37 3.04
N ARG A 69 3.34 14.09 4.17
CA ARG A 69 4.76 14.47 4.40
C ARG A 69 5.66 13.28 4.75
N GLY A 70 5.07 12.10 4.90
CA GLY A 70 5.76 10.88 5.30
C GLY A 70 4.76 9.77 5.59
N THR A 71 5.22 8.53 5.57
CA THR A 71 4.39 7.34 5.79
C THR A 71 4.66 6.72 7.17
N PRO A 72 3.66 6.07 7.79
CA PRO A 72 2.29 5.91 7.30
C PRO A 72 1.45 7.19 7.50
N TYR A 73 0.46 7.38 6.64
CA TYR A 73 -0.44 8.52 6.64
C TYR A 73 -1.79 8.06 6.12
N SER A 74 -2.83 8.21 6.94
CA SER A 74 -4.17 7.78 6.59
C SER A 74 -5.10 8.98 6.51
N VAL A 75 -6.03 8.94 5.55
CA VAL A 75 -7.10 9.92 5.41
C VAL A 75 -8.41 9.18 5.58
N LEU A 76 -9.18 9.56 6.60
CA LEU A 76 -10.52 9.04 6.84
C LEU A 76 -11.54 10.00 6.20
N LEU A 77 -12.34 9.49 5.28
CA LEU A 77 -13.39 10.23 4.57
C LEU A 77 -14.76 9.65 4.97
N VAL A 78 -15.63 10.47 5.57
CA VAL A 78 -16.99 10.09 5.95
C VAL A 78 -17.95 11.21 5.58
N GLY A 79 -18.76 11.01 4.52
CA GLY A 79 -19.54 12.09 3.92
C GLY A 79 -18.62 13.25 3.51
N ASP A 80 -18.92 14.46 3.99
CA ASP A 80 -18.10 15.66 3.77
C ASP A 80 -16.96 15.81 4.81
N GLN A 81 -16.84 14.90 5.78
CA GLN A 81 -15.80 14.96 6.80
C GLN A 81 -14.51 14.32 6.30
N LYS A 82 -13.39 15.04 6.48
CA LYS A 82 -12.03 14.57 6.22
C LYS A 82 -11.20 14.67 7.49
N ILE A 83 -10.70 13.53 7.98
CA ILE A 83 -9.77 13.46 9.11
C ILE A 83 -8.44 12.92 8.64
N VAL A 84 -7.36 13.61 8.99
CA VAL A 84 -5.99 13.18 8.73
C VAL A 84 -5.43 12.49 9.97
N ILE A 85 -4.83 11.32 9.76
CA ILE A 85 -4.15 10.53 10.78
C ILE A 85 -2.70 10.38 10.33
N SER A 86 -1.81 11.16 10.94
CA SER A 86 -0.40 11.16 10.60
C SER A 86 0.38 10.15 11.43
N GLY A 87 1.23 9.35 10.79
CA GLY A 87 2.07 8.36 11.46
C GLY A 87 1.31 7.11 11.89
N ALA A 88 2.06 6.14 12.42
CA ALA A 88 1.48 4.92 12.96
C ALA A 88 0.87 5.24 14.33
N GLN A 89 -0.46 5.21 14.41
CA GLN A 89 -1.18 5.44 15.66
C GLN A 89 -1.58 4.10 16.30
N PRO A 90 -1.69 4.01 17.63
CA PRO A 90 -2.23 2.83 18.30
C PRO A 90 -3.65 2.51 17.80
N LEU A 91 -4.00 1.22 17.78
CA LEU A 91 -5.33 0.77 17.37
C LEU A 91 -6.45 1.47 18.15
N SER A 92 -6.28 1.63 19.46
CA SER A 92 -7.26 2.32 20.32
C SER A 92 -7.52 3.76 19.89
N GLN A 93 -6.51 4.46 19.40
CA GLN A 93 -6.67 5.83 18.90
C GLN A 93 -7.37 5.85 17.55
N LEU A 94 -7.07 4.89 16.66
CA LEU A 94 -7.79 4.73 15.40
C LEU A 94 -9.28 4.45 15.65
N GLU A 95 -9.60 3.55 16.59
CA GLU A 95 -10.97 3.23 16.98
C GLU A 95 -11.73 4.46 17.48
N GLN A 96 -11.11 5.26 18.36
CA GLN A 96 -11.70 6.51 18.86
C GLN A 96 -11.97 7.52 17.73
N ILE A 97 -11.05 7.67 16.78
CA ILE A 97 -11.23 8.56 15.63
C ILE A 97 -12.37 8.07 14.75
N ILE A 98 -12.43 6.77 14.44
CA ILE A 98 -13.51 6.19 13.63
C ILE A 98 -14.86 6.38 14.33
N GLN A 99 -14.97 6.05 15.62
CA GLN A 99 -16.19 6.24 16.41
C GLN A 99 -16.68 7.70 16.44
N SER A 100 -15.78 8.67 16.32
CA SER A 100 -16.15 10.09 16.29
C SER A 100 -16.92 10.52 15.04
N VAL A 101 -16.83 9.74 13.94
CA VAL A 101 -17.43 10.09 12.64
C VAL A 101 -18.55 9.15 12.17
N ILE A 102 -18.73 7.98 12.79
CA ILE A 102 -19.77 7.00 12.41
C ILE A 102 -21.03 7.04 13.28
N LYS A 103 -21.29 8.13 13.99
CA LYS A 103 -22.47 8.26 14.85
C LYS A 103 -23.78 8.11 14.09
#